data_AF-A0A7D7N9Y8-F1
#
_entry.id   AF-A0A7D7N9Y8-F1
#
_cell.length_a   1.000
_cell.length_b   1.000
_cell.length_c   1.000
_cell.angle_alpha   90.00
_cell.angle_beta   90.00
_cell.angle_gamma   90.00
#
_symmetry.space_group_name_H-M   'P 1'
#
loop_
_entity.id
_entity.type
_entity.pdbx_description
1 polymer ?
#
loop_
_entity_poly.entity_id
_entity_poly.type
_entity_poly.pdbx_seq_one_letter_code
_entity_poly.pdbx_strand_id
1 'polypeptide(L)'
;MSAKSFAPSPIAADIQGMVAPQDASCVLEAVSGSAADAASAPKAPPASNTGGLEEGAAAPVEAISEMYSTFVMVNGKAKEIPLRRGIGTAAFIDTLSFTVSESVFIREGQLGTEDELAATISADMAEIMGYGLSFQKNGMNGYAVSWQMGSERINYGYAAFGGKRQKETVLLHFTGHGLAAALDGWETRLYQWMKERAPYAKITRVDLSHDFLNGEYTVNQAYQDWQNGGFTAVHTTPQGQCIGADWLQPHLNKGKTFVVGSMKNGSRICVIYEKGKEQGDSESPWVRVEFRMRNRDIVIDHEVLINPGEYLTGAYPVFHELFRRYEETPEKCELVKKQQEIGLEHVVKYASIQCSPAIQLLKHLGFSNDEVVDALLNPAAKLPKRLTPEAFDCRFLEARDRFFHLHQRLPLSEMEIIESLGLSIEPRPESRMQHRSMQDYLLERQRQQLTAQFGQVQDDSHYRRRTYEEWAYDRYAVPMSILNPDFTSQ
;
A
#
# COMPACT_ATOMS: atom_id res chain seq x y z
N MET A 1 -47.05 41.98 21.83
CA MET A 1 -47.50 43.09 20.97
C MET A 1 -46.26 43.67 20.29
N SER A 2 -46.28 43.69 18.94
CA SER A 2 -45.38 44.34 17.96
C SER A 2 -43.86 44.07 18.06
N ALA A 3 -43.17 43.34 17.17
CA ALA A 3 -43.08 43.33 15.69
C ALA A 3 -42.46 44.60 15.07
N LYS A 4 -41.32 44.41 14.37
CA LYS A 4 -40.81 45.02 13.10
C LYS A 4 -39.26 45.10 13.15
N SER A 5 -38.47 44.26 12.47
CA SER A 5 -38.13 44.23 11.02
C SER A 5 -37.60 45.56 10.46
N PHE A 6 -36.37 45.60 9.92
CA PHE A 6 -36.01 46.11 8.58
C PHE A 6 -34.48 46.07 8.38
N ALA A 7 -34.02 45.33 7.37
CA ALA A 7 -32.83 45.62 6.57
C ALA A 7 -33.31 46.28 5.25
N PRO A 8 -32.52 47.08 4.50
CA PRO A 8 -31.50 46.53 3.60
C PRO A 8 -30.27 47.44 3.29
N SER A 9 -29.32 46.88 2.52
CA SER A 9 -28.07 47.38 1.88
C SER A 9 -28.25 48.58 0.91
N PRO A 10 -27.34 48.89 -0.05
CA PRO A 10 -25.86 49.00 -0.11
C PRO A 10 -25.40 50.37 -0.71
N ILE A 11 -24.11 50.74 -0.64
CA ILE A 11 -23.52 51.75 -1.56
C ILE A 11 -22.12 51.32 -2.00
N ALA A 12 -21.94 51.29 -3.33
CA ALA A 12 -20.71 51.07 -4.07
C ALA A 12 -20.04 52.40 -4.49
N ALA A 13 -18.89 52.27 -5.17
CA ALA A 13 -18.11 53.25 -5.95
C ALA A 13 -16.93 53.89 -5.18
N ASP A 14 -15.72 54.07 -5.72
CA ASP A 14 -14.99 53.57 -6.90
C ASP A 14 -13.59 54.26 -6.89
N ILE A 15 -12.65 53.76 -7.69
CA ILE A 15 -11.56 54.52 -8.38
C ILE A 15 -10.17 54.76 -7.71
N GLN A 16 -9.20 53.95 -8.20
CA GLN A 16 -7.91 54.25 -8.89
C GLN A 16 -6.71 55.00 -8.25
N GLY A 17 -5.51 54.44 -8.56
CA GLY A 17 -4.24 55.15 -8.81
C GLY A 17 -3.02 54.57 -8.09
N MET A 18 -2.27 53.59 -8.65
CA MET A 18 -0.95 53.72 -9.34
C MET A 18 0.14 54.42 -8.48
N VAL A 19 1.35 53.89 -8.28
CA VAL A 19 2.47 53.71 -9.24
C VAL A 19 3.65 52.98 -8.53
N ALA A 20 4.36 52.11 -9.27
CA ALA A 20 5.65 51.49 -8.90
C ALA A 20 6.86 52.37 -9.26
N PRO A 21 8.08 52.02 -8.83
CA PRO A 21 9.19 52.13 -9.79
C PRO A 21 10.15 50.92 -9.80
N GLN A 22 10.74 50.73 -10.98
CA GLN A 22 11.82 49.80 -11.31
C GLN A 22 13.14 50.56 -11.54
N ASP A 23 14.23 49.78 -11.41
CA ASP A 23 15.55 49.86 -12.05
C ASP A 23 16.60 50.92 -11.65
N ALA A 24 17.79 50.43 -11.25
CA ALA A 24 19.07 50.75 -11.92
C ALA A 24 20.23 49.83 -11.46
N SER A 25 21.18 49.64 -12.37
CA SER A 25 22.22 48.62 -12.47
C SER A 25 23.62 49.00 -11.93
N CYS A 26 24.38 47.97 -11.52
CA CYS A 26 25.82 47.66 -11.73
C CYS A 26 26.87 48.78 -11.86
N VAL A 27 27.94 48.77 -11.03
CA VAL A 27 29.37 48.89 -11.44
C VAL A 27 30.32 48.31 -10.36
N LEU A 28 31.36 47.60 -10.81
CA LEU A 28 32.56 47.12 -10.07
C LEU A 28 33.56 48.25 -9.80
N GLU A 29 34.27 48.22 -8.66
CA GLU A 29 35.67 48.69 -8.59
C GLU A 29 36.40 48.10 -7.37
N ALA A 30 37.67 47.75 -7.58
CA ALA A 30 38.59 47.13 -6.62
C ALA A 30 39.53 48.17 -6.01
N VAL A 31 39.83 48.08 -4.71
CA VAL A 31 41.03 48.69 -4.10
C VAL A 31 41.60 47.79 -2.99
N SER A 32 42.93 47.77 -2.97
CA SER A 32 43.95 47.02 -2.24
C SER A 32 43.99 47.11 -0.71
N GLY A 33 44.31 45.97 -0.08
CA GLY A 33 45.49 45.75 0.79
C GLY A 33 45.59 46.43 2.18
N SER A 34 45.61 45.62 3.25
CA SER A 34 46.67 45.63 4.29
C SER A 34 46.44 44.51 5.31
N ALA A 35 47.51 43.81 5.64
CA ALA A 35 47.60 42.73 6.62
C ALA A 35 47.54 43.24 8.07
N ALA A 36 47.03 42.40 8.98
CA ALA A 36 47.45 42.33 10.38
C ALA A 36 47.07 40.96 10.98
N ASP A 37 48.09 40.25 11.46
CA ASP A 37 48.04 38.96 12.13
C ASP A 37 47.24 38.98 13.45
N ALA A 38 46.48 37.91 13.71
CA ALA A 38 46.10 37.51 15.06
C ALA A 38 46.04 35.97 15.17
N ALA A 39 46.92 35.45 16.02
CA ALA A 39 47.21 34.05 16.36
C ALA A 39 46.01 33.08 16.45
N SER A 40 46.11 31.94 15.75
CA SER A 40 45.25 30.77 15.94
C SER A 40 45.87 29.74 16.89
N ALA A 41 45.11 29.33 17.91
CA ALA A 41 45.41 28.17 18.76
C ALA A 41 45.44 26.84 17.95
N PRO A 42 46.17 25.81 18.40
CA PRO A 42 46.41 24.60 17.60
C PRO A 42 45.14 23.75 17.50
N LYS A 43 44.68 23.50 16.26
CA LYS A 43 43.64 22.50 15.97
C LYS A 43 44.19 21.10 16.26
N ALA A 44 43.41 20.30 17.00
CA ALA A 44 43.65 18.87 17.17
C ALA A 44 43.61 18.15 15.81
N PRO A 45 44.41 17.08 15.62
CA PRO A 45 44.45 16.35 14.36
C PRO A 45 43.12 15.61 14.11
N PRO A 46 42.69 15.46 12.85
CA PRO A 46 41.46 14.75 12.51
C PRO A 46 41.55 13.27 12.87
N ALA A 47 40.52 12.76 13.54
CA ALA A 47 40.38 11.35 13.86
C ALA A 47 39.71 10.60 12.69
N SER A 48 40.45 10.37 11.61
CA SER A 48 40.30 9.18 10.73
C SER A 48 41.22 9.32 9.51
N ASN A 49 41.97 8.26 9.21
CA ASN A 49 42.74 8.10 7.98
C ASN A 49 41.96 7.19 7.03
N THR A 50 40.97 7.75 6.34
CA THR A 50 40.33 7.14 5.17
C THR A 50 40.41 8.17 4.06
N GLY A 51 41.33 7.95 3.12
CA GLY A 51 41.59 8.85 2.00
C GLY A 51 40.32 9.09 1.18
N GLY A 52 39.97 10.37 1.01
CA GLY A 52 38.89 10.78 0.12
C GLY A 52 39.31 10.62 -1.33
N LEU A 53 38.54 9.85 -2.08
CA LEU A 53 38.39 10.04 -3.52
C LEU A 53 37.26 11.06 -3.68
N GLU A 54 37.61 12.29 -4.03
CA GLU A 54 36.63 13.25 -4.53
C GLU A 54 36.29 12.86 -5.98
N GLU A 55 35.24 12.05 -6.15
CA GLU A 55 34.54 11.91 -7.41
C GLU A 55 33.23 12.69 -7.34
N GLY A 56 33.14 13.73 -8.17
CA GLY A 56 31.91 14.44 -8.58
C GLY A 56 30.82 14.57 -7.51
N ALA A 57 30.93 15.57 -6.63
CA ALA A 57 29.92 15.84 -5.61
C ALA A 57 28.55 16.12 -6.25
N ALA A 58 27.73 15.08 -6.34
CA ALA A 58 26.28 15.23 -6.35
C ALA A 58 25.88 16.07 -5.13
N ALA A 59 24.85 16.90 -5.27
CA ALA A 59 24.32 17.67 -4.15
C ALA A 59 24.15 16.75 -2.92
N PRO A 60 24.46 17.22 -1.70
CA PRO A 60 24.37 16.37 -0.51
C PRO A 60 22.97 15.80 -0.42
N VAL A 61 22.86 14.47 -0.48
CA VAL A 61 21.60 13.75 -0.31
C VAL A 61 21.09 14.07 1.09
N GLU A 62 19.96 14.74 1.19
CA GLU A 62 19.36 15.11 2.47
C GLU A 62 19.01 13.84 3.26
N ALA A 63 19.60 13.71 4.45
CA ALA A 63 19.38 12.57 5.32
C ALA A 63 18.10 12.80 6.14
N ILE A 64 17.24 11.78 6.18
CA ILE A 64 15.97 11.81 6.92
C ILE A 64 16.17 11.35 8.37
N SER A 65 17.13 10.45 8.58
CA SER A 65 17.52 10.00 9.92
C SER A 65 19.05 9.94 10.06
N GLU A 66 19.52 10.10 11.28
CA GLU A 66 20.94 10.03 11.64
C GLU A 66 21.20 8.94 12.69
N MET A 67 22.40 8.40 12.65
CA MET A 67 22.91 7.50 13.67
C MET A 67 23.42 8.28 14.88
N TYR A 68 23.08 7.80 16.08
CA TYR A 68 23.66 8.29 17.32
C TYR A 68 23.75 7.15 18.34
N SER A 69 24.55 7.34 19.37
CA SER A 69 24.69 6.37 20.46
C SER A 69 23.92 6.82 21.69
N THR A 70 23.23 5.88 22.33
CA THR A 70 22.76 6.01 23.70
C THR A 70 23.44 4.97 24.59
N PHE A 71 23.35 5.12 25.90
CA PHE A 71 23.92 4.18 26.86
C PHE A 71 22.83 3.59 27.74
N VAL A 72 22.95 2.29 28.01
CA VAL A 72 22.11 1.57 28.98
C VAL A 72 23.00 0.89 30.02
N MET A 73 22.51 0.76 31.24
CA MET A 73 23.25 0.15 32.35
C MET A 73 22.90 -1.33 32.49
N VAL A 74 23.82 -2.22 32.11
CA VAL A 74 23.64 -3.68 32.22
C VAL A 74 24.61 -4.23 33.24
N ASN A 75 24.10 -4.79 34.34
CA ASN A 75 24.92 -5.36 35.43
C ASN A 75 26.00 -4.37 35.94
N GLY A 76 25.63 -3.10 36.09
CA GLY A 76 26.53 -2.04 36.56
C GLY A 76 27.57 -1.55 35.54
N LYS A 77 27.49 -1.99 34.28
CA LYS A 77 28.36 -1.53 33.19
C LYS A 77 27.56 -0.77 32.15
N ALA A 78 28.09 0.35 31.69
CA ALA A 78 27.53 1.08 30.56
C ALA A 78 27.74 0.24 29.28
N LYS A 79 26.64 -0.02 28.57
CA LYS A 79 26.61 -0.65 27.25
C LYS A 79 26.15 0.42 26.25
N GLU A 80 27.01 0.73 25.29
CA GLU A 80 26.68 1.61 24.18
C GLU A 80 25.71 0.90 23.22
N ILE A 81 24.63 1.58 22.87
CA ILE A 81 23.61 1.11 21.93
C ILE A 81 23.57 2.07 20.74
N PRO A 82 23.97 1.63 19.55
CA PRO A 82 23.78 2.41 18.34
C PRO A 82 22.29 2.47 17.98
N LEU A 83 21.79 3.66 17.69
CA LEU A 83 20.40 3.93 17.33
C LEU A 83 20.33 4.87 16.13
N ARG A 84 19.15 4.91 15.50
CA ARG A 84 18.76 5.97 14.57
C ARG A 84 17.70 6.86 15.21
N ARG A 85 17.68 8.13 14.83
CA ARG A 85 16.61 9.09 15.12
C ARG A 85 16.30 9.94 13.89
N GLY A 86 15.07 10.43 13.79
CA GLY A 86 14.68 11.38 12.75
C GLY A 86 15.44 12.71 12.88
N ILE A 87 15.87 13.29 11.77
CA ILE A 87 16.44 14.63 11.72
C ILE A 87 15.30 15.62 11.58
N GLY A 88 15.00 16.37 12.64
CA GLY A 88 13.90 17.36 12.61
C GLY A 88 12.50 16.77 12.46
N THR A 89 12.36 15.43 12.50
CA THR A 89 11.08 14.71 12.32
C THR A 89 10.78 13.80 13.50
N ALA A 90 9.50 13.51 13.71
CA ALA A 90 8.99 12.68 14.79
C ALA A 90 9.31 11.19 14.64
N ALA A 91 9.80 10.71 13.50
CA ALA A 91 10.00 9.26 13.33
C ALA A 91 11.25 8.90 12.54
N PHE A 92 11.71 7.67 12.73
CA PHE A 92 12.66 6.99 11.84
C PHE A 92 12.11 5.61 11.46
N ILE A 93 12.66 5.00 10.41
CA ILE A 93 12.22 3.67 9.95
C ILE A 93 13.06 2.59 10.63
N ASP A 94 12.39 1.65 11.31
CA ASP A 94 13.03 0.57 12.09
C ASP A 94 12.77 -0.83 11.50
N THR A 95 11.97 -0.94 10.44
CA THR A 95 11.87 -2.13 9.59
C THR A 95 11.26 -1.72 8.26
N LEU A 96 11.75 -2.30 7.17
CA LEU A 96 11.19 -2.06 5.84
C LEU A 96 11.09 -3.36 5.06
N SER A 97 9.98 -3.56 4.37
CA SER A 97 9.86 -4.55 3.31
C SER A 97 9.15 -3.97 2.11
N PHE A 98 9.61 -4.36 0.93
CA PHE A 98 8.93 -4.03 -0.30
C PHE A 98 9.10 -5.13 -1.34
N THR A 99 8.15 -5.19 -2.27
CA THR A 99 8.14 -6.14 -3.37
C THR A 99 8.25 -5.40 -4.69
N VAL A 100 9.12 -5.90 -5.57
CA VAL A 100 9.42 -5.34 -6.90
C VAL A 100 9.33 -6.44 -7.95
N SER A 101 9.04 -6.10 -9.22
CA SER A 101 9.13 -7.09 -10.30
C SER A 101 10.60 -7.45 -10.56
N GLU A 102 10.89 -8.73 -10.82
CA GLU A 102 12.25 -9.20 -11.18
C GLU A 102 12.83 -8.43 -12.37
N SER A 103 11.99 -8.02 -13.34
CA SER A 103 12.40 -7.25 -14.52
C SER A 103 13.09 -5.93 -14.22
N VAL A 104 12.91 -5.35 -13.02
CA VAL A 104 13.63 -4.13 -12.59
C VAL A 104 15.12 -4.38 -12.42
N PHE A 105 15.50 -5.62 -12.11
CA PHE A 105 16.88 -6.05 -11.86
C PHE A 105 17.50 -6.78 -13.06
N ILE A 106 16.77 -6.95 -14.16
CA ILE A 106 17.30 -7.55 -15.39
C ILE A 106 17.87 -6.44 -16.27
N ARG A 107 19.19 -6.42 -16.45
CA ARG A 107 19.90 -5.45 -17.29
C ARG A 107 19.84 -5.85 -18.77
N GLU A 108 20.08 -4.90 -19.66
CA GLU A 108 20.17 -5.18 -21.10
C GLU A 108 21.21 -6.27 -21.38
N GLY A 109 20.80 -7.29 -22.14
CA GLY A 109 21.65 -8.43 -22.49
C GLY A 109 21.70 -9.57 -21.45
N GLN A 110 21.08 -9.41 -20.28
CA GLN A 110 20.96 -10.51 -19.30
C GLN A 110 19.77 -11.42 -19.61
N LEU A 111 19.90 -12.69 -19.23
CA LEU A 111 18.83 -13.69 -19.38
C LEU A 111 17.86 -13.71 -18.19
N GLY A 112 18.20 -13.03 -17.09
CA GLY A 112 17.39 -13.00 -15.87
C GLY A 112 17.54 -14.27 -15.04
N THR A 113 18.72 -14.89 -15.08
CA THR A 113 19.04 -16.04 -14.22
C THR A 113 19.05 -15.65 -12.75
N GLU A 114 18.90 -16.62 -11.85
CA GLU A 114 18.90 -16.36 -10.39
C GLU A 114 20.19 -15.68 -9.93
N ASP A 115 21.34 -16.04 -10.53
CA ASP A 115 22.64 -15.43 -10.22
C ASP A 115 22.76 -14.00 -10.74
N GLU A 116 22.27 -13.71 -11.95
CA GLU A 116 22.22 -12.35 -12.50
C GLU A 116 21.30 -11.44 -11.69
N LEU A 117 20.15 -11.95 -11.27
CA LEU A 117 19.23 -11.25 -10.38
C LEU A 117 19.90 -10.97 -9.03
N ALA A 118 20.51 -11.97 -8.40
CA ALA A 118 21.23 -11.80 -7.14
C ALA A 118 22.34 -10.73 -7.26
N ALA A 119 23.14 -10.79 -8.32
CA ALA A 119 24.23 -9.84 -8.54
C ALA A 119 23.70 -8.40 -8.71
N THR A 120 22.64 -8.20 -9.51
CA THR A 120 22.07 -6.87 -9.73
C THR A 120 21.36 -6.33 -8.49
N ILE A 121 20.59 -7.16 -7.78
CA ILE A 121 20.00 -6.79 -6.48
C ILE A 121 21.11 -6.38 -5.50
N SER A 122 22.19 -7.16 -5.41
CA SER A 122 23.31 -6.86 -4.53
C SER A 122 23.97 -5.52 -4.86
N ALA A 123 24.18 -5.23 -6.14
CA ALA A 123 24.76 -3.97 -6.59
C ALA A 123 23.87 -2.76 -6.27
N ASP A 124 22.58 -2.82 -6.61
CA ASP A 124 21.63 -1.74 -6.33
C ASP A 124 21.51 -1.51 -4.81
N MET A 125 21.49 -2.57 -3.99
CA MET A 125 21.43 -2.42 -2.53
C MET A 125 22.74 -1.89 -1.94
N ALA A 126 23.89 -2.24 -2.50
CA ALA A 126 25.17 -1.69 -2.07
C ALA A 126 25.25 -0.18 -2.29
N GLU A 127 24.70 0.32 -3.40
CA GLU A 127 24.61 1.76 -3.69
C GLU A 127 23.64 2.48 -2.75
N ILE A 128 22.46 1.89 -2.50
CA ILE A 128 21.41 2.53 -1.69
C ILE A 128 21.75 2.48 -0.19
N MET A 129 22.06 1.28 0.31
CA MET A 129 22.21 0.99 1.73
C MET A 129 23.66 1.02 2.20
N GLY A 130 24.64 0.88 1.30
CA GLY A 130 26.05 0.64 1.64
C GLY A 130 26.41 -0.82 1.87
N TYR A 131 25.47 -1.75 1.65
CA TYR A 131 25.70 -3.18 1.73
C TYR A 131 24.79 -3.96 0.77
N GLY A 132 25.27 -5.12 0.31
CA GLY A 132 24.56 -5.99 -0.63
C GLY A 132 24.21 -7.36 -0.06
N LEU A 133 23.94 -8.31 -0.95
CA LEU A 133 23.71 -9.71 -0.63
C LEU A 133 25.02 -10.39 -0.24
N SER A 134 24.96 -11.29 0.73
CA SER A 134 26.15 -11.94 1.29
C SER A 134 26.21 -13.43 0.97
N PHE A 135 25.16 -14.19 1.29
CA PHE A 135 25.13 -15.63 1.01
C PHE A 135 23.71 -16.16 0.85
N GLN A 136 23.58 -17.18 0.01
CA GLN A 136 22.32 -17.82 -0.31
C GLN A 136 21.81 -18.68 0.86
N LYS A 137 20.49 -18.74 0.99
CA LYS A 137 19.72 -19.57 1.92
C LYS A 137 18.58 -20.27 1.17
N ASN A 138 17.92 -21.19 1.86
CA ASN A 138 16.72 -21.86 1.36
C ASN A 138 15.59 -20.85 1.07
N GLY A 139 14.63 -21.27 0.25
CA GLY A 139 13.43 -20.48 -0.04
C GLY A 139 12.69 -20.03 1.22
N MET A 140 12.09 -18.84 1.16
CA MET A 140 11.40 -18.18 2.26
C MET A 140 10.13 -17.49 1.75
N ASN A 141 9.07 -17.40 2.56
CA ASN A 141 7.83 -16.70 2.21
C ASN A 141 7.18 -17.16 0.88
N GLY A 142 7.42 -18.42 0.50
CA GLY A 142 6.95 -19.02 -0.74
C GLY A 142 7.78 -18.67 -1.99
N TYR A 143 8.89 -17.94 -1.84
CA TYR A 143 9.93 -17.79 -2.85
C TYR A 143 10.82 -19.04 -2.89
N ALA A 144 11.40 -19.32 -4.06
CA ALA A 144 12.23 -20.51 -4.27
C ALA A 144 13.61 -20.39 -3.60
N VAL A 145 14.18 -19.19 -3.65
CA VAL A 145 15.51 -18.88 -3.09
C VAL A 145 15.46 -17.62 -2.24
N SER A 146 16.38 -17.51 -1.29
CA SER A 146 16.63 -16.28 -0.56
C SER A 146 18.12 -16.04 -0.37
N TRP A 147 18.48 -14.77 -0.20
CA TRP A 147 19.84 -14.30 0.01
C TRP A 147 19.86 -13.39 1.23
N GLN A 148 20.72 -13.69 2.19
CA GLN A 148 20.85 -12.91 3.41
C GLN A 148 21.80 -11.72 3.20
N MET A 149 21.50 -10.61 3.84
CA MET A 149 22.37 -9.42 3.95
C MET A 149 23.00 -9.36 5.35
N GLY A 150 24.26 -8.93 5.42
CA GLY A 150 25.02 -8.80 6.65
C GLY A 150 26.07 -9.89 6.82
N SER A 151 26.17 -10.48 8.00
CA SER A 151 27.13 -11.56 8.29
C SER A 151 26.41 -12.78 8.83
N GLU A 152 27.14 -13.89 9.02
CA GLU A 152 26.59 -15.07 9.69
C GLU A 152 26.08 -14.78 11.12
N ARG A 153 26.60 -13.73 11.76
CA ARG A 153 26.26 -13.36 13.13
C ARG A 153 25.22 -12.24 13.21
N ILE A 154 25.16 -11.37 12.21
CA ILE A 154 24.34 -10.16 12.23
C ILE A 154 23.46 -10.14 10.98
N ASN A 155 22.15 -10.11 11.21
CA ASN A 155 21.15 -10.13 10.15
C ASN A 155 20.68 -8.71 9.80
N TYR A 156 21.12 -8.18 8.67
CA TYR A 156 20.64 -6.89 8.16
C TYR A 156 19.33 -7.02 7.38
N GLY A 157 19.03 -8.21 6.86
CA GLY A 157 17.89 -8.40 6.00
C GLY A 157 18.05 -9.56 5.04
N TYR A 158 17.17 -9.63 4.07
CA TYR A 158 17.24 -10.59 2.97
C TYR A 158 16.55 -10.10 1.71
N ALA A 159 16.97 -10.66 0.58
CA ALA A 159 16.22 -10.68 -0.67
C ALA A 159 15.66 -12.08 -0.90
N ALA A 160 14.43 -12.23 -1.38
CA ALA A 160 13.85 -13.51 -1.76
C ALA A 160 13.14 -13.39 -3.10
N PHE A 161 13.37 -14.34 -4.01
CA PHE A 161 12.85 -14.30 -5.38
C PHE A 161 12.70 -15.72 -5.96
N GLY A 162 12.12 -15.80 -7.16
CA GLY A 162 11.73 -17.06 -7.77
C GLY A 162 10.52 -17.73 -7.12
N GLY A 163 10.13 -18.89 -7.66
CA GLY A 163 8.95 -19.62 -7.19
C GLY A 163 7.68 -19.26 -7.97
N LYS A 164 7.05 -20.29 -8.55
CA LYS A 164 5.96 -20.14 -9.54
C LYS A 164 4.75 -19.32 -9.06
N ARG A 165 4.51 -19.28 -7.75
CA ARG A 165 3.36 -18.56 -7.16
C ARG A 165 3.66 -17.10 -6.82
N GLN A 166 4.92 -16.66 -6.92
CA GLN A 166 5.36 -15.31 -6.55
C GLN A 166 5.37 -14.33 -7.72
N LYS A 167 4.93 -14.76 -8.90
CA LYS A 167 4.66 -13.90 -10.07
C LYS A 167 5.86 -13.02 -10.47
N GLU A 168 7.05 -13.60 -10.52
CA GLU A 168 8.28 -12.90 -10.98
C GLU A 168 8.54 -11.63 -10.17
N THR A 169 8.52 -11.77 -8.84
CA THR A 169 8.79 -10.67 -7.91
C THR A 169 9.99 -10.96 -7.03
N VAL A 170 10.60 -9.89 -6.54
CA VAL A 170 11.64 -9.89 -5.52
C VAL A 170 11.05 -9.23 -4.28
N LEU A 171 11.13 -9.92 -3.14
CA LEU A 171 10.88 -9.35 -1.82
C LEU A 171 12.21 -8.92 -1.22
N LEU A 172 12.33 -7.63 -0.88
CA LEU A 172 13.42 -7.09 -0.08
C LEU A 172 12.90 -6.82 1.33
N HIS A 173 13.65 -7.24 2.35
CA HIS A 173 13.34 -7.02 3.75
C HIS A 173 14.59 -6.58 4.51
N PHE A 174 14.47 -5.47 5.23
CA PHE A 174 15.50 -4.89 6.08
C PHE A 174 15.04 -4.89 7.52
N THR A 175 15.89 -5.40 8.40
CA THR A 175 15.67 -5.39 9.85
C THR A 175 16.06 -4.03 10.43
N GLY A 176 15.63 -3.71 11.66
CA GLY A 176 16.08 -2.49 12.34
C GLY A 176 17.61 -2.42 12.49
N HIS A 177 18.27 -3.56 12.66
CA HIS A 177 19.74 -3.61 12.67
C HIS A 177 20.35 -3.28 11.30
N GLY A 178 19.73 -3.76 10.21
CA GLY A 178 20.19 -3.44 8.85
C GLY A 178 20.00 -1.97 8.50
N LEU A 179 18.87 -1.38 8.89
CA LEU A 179 18.62 0.04 8.65
C LEU A 179 19.52 0.92 9.53
N ALA A 180 19.77 0.54 10.78
CA ALA A 180 20.74 1.23 11.63
C ALA A 180 22.16 1.20 11.05
N ALA A 181 22.54 0.10 10.38
CA ALA A 181 23.84 -0.04 9.73
C ALA A 181 23.92 0.59 8.33
N ALA A 182 22.80 1.04 7.77
CA ALA A 182 22.78 1.64 6.44
C ALA A 182 23.44 3.02 6.44
N LEU A 183 24.02 3.39 5.29
CA LEU A 183 24.57 4.73 5.06
C LEU A 183 23.50 5.82 5.28
N ASP A 184 23.92 6.97 5.78
CA ASP A 184 23.02 8.12 5.90
C ASP A 184 22.47 8.56 4.53
N GLY A 185 21.20 8.96 4.50
CA GLY A 185 20.47 9.27 3.27
C GLY A 185 20.02 8.05 2.46
N TRP A 186 20.04 6.83 3.03
CA TRP A 186 19.53 5.64 2.35
C TRP A 186 18.05 5.77 2.02
N GLU A 187 17.29 6.48 2.85
CA GLU A 187 15.86 6.75 2.66
C GLU A 187 15.63 7.48 1.34
N THR A 188 16.37 8.57 1.14
CA THR A 188 16.30 9.42 -0.04
C THR A 188 16.80 8.69 -1.28
N ARG A 189 17.91 7.94 -1.18
CA ARG A 189 18.42 7.11 -2.28
C ARG A 189 17.40 6.03 -2.68
N LEU A 190 16.78 5.36 -1.72
CA LEU A 190 15.78 4.34 -1.99
C LEU A 190 14.52 4.94 -2.62
N TYR A 191 14.07 6.10 -2.11
CA TYR A 191 12.93 6.82 -2.66
C TYR A 191 13.18 7.21 -4.12
N GLN A 192 14.34 7.79 -4.44
CA GLN A 192 14.74 8.13 -5.80
C GLN A 192 14.81 6.89 -6.70
N TRP A 193 15.46 5.82 -6.23
CA TRP A 193 15.52 4.55 -6.96
C TRP A 193 14.11 3.99 -7.23
N MET A 194 13.19 4.05 -6.26
CA MET A 194 11.81 3.64 -6.48
C MET A 194 11.12 4.51 -7.52
N LYS A 195 11.25 5.84 -7.47
CA LYS A 195 10.63 6.73 -8.46
C LYS A 195 11.15 6.50 -9.88
N GLU A 196 12.45 6.27 -10.04
CA GLU A 196 13.11 6.20 -11.35
C GLU A 196 13.09 4.80 -11.95
N ARG A 197 13.41 3.77 -11.15
CA ARG A 197 13.65 2.39 -11.62
C ARG A 197 12.50 1.45 -11.28
N ALA A 198 11.80 1.69 -10.17
CA ALA A 198 10.80 0.77 -9.64
C ALA A 198 9.48 1.46 -9.22
N PRO A 199 8.83 2.28 -10.08
CA PRO A 199 7.70 3.12 -9.67
C PRO A 199 6.48 2.30 -9.19
N TYR A 200 6.40 1.02 -9.58
CA TYR A 200 5.37 0.08 -9.15
C TYR A 200 5.80 -0.81 -7.97
N ALA A 201 6.93 -0.52 -7.33
CA ALA A 201 7.35 -1.19 -6.11
C ALA A 201 6.30 -1.00 -5.02
N LYS A 202 6.00 -2.07 -4.29
CA LYS A 202 4.99 -2.04 -3.22
C LYS A 202 5.68 -2.17 -1.89
N ILE A 203 5.63 -1.13 -1.07
CA ILE A 203 6.04 -1.24 0.33
C ILE A 203 5.04 -2.17 1.01
N THR A 204 5.51 -3.34 1.43
CA THR A 204 4.70 -4.39 2.05
C THR A 204 4.65 -4.30 3.56
N ARG A 205 5.70 -3.70 4.15
CA ARG A 205 5.78 -3.40 5.57
C ARG A 205 6.69 -2.20 5.81
N VAL A 206 6.30 -1.33 6.72
CA VAL A 206 7.20 -0.33 7.31
C VAL A 206 6.87 -0.22 8.80
N ASP A 207 7.89 -0.19 9.66
CA ASP A 207 7.73 0.08 11.09
C ASP A 207 8.37 1.45 11.36
N LEU A 208 7.55 2.43 11.76
CA LEU A 208 7.95 3.81 12.09
C LEU A 208 8.12 3.94 13.59
N SER A 209 9.26 4.46 14.02
CA SER A 209 9.66 4.42 15.42
C SER A 209 10.00 5.78 16.01
N HIS A 210 9.68 5.96 17.29
CA HIS A 210 10.13 7.08 18.12
C HIS A 210 10.62 6.58 19.48
N ASP A 211 11.75 7.12 19.94
CA ASP A 211 12.34 6.79 21.23
C ASP A 211 12.16 7.93 22.24
N PHE A 212 11.48 7.63 23.34
CA PHE A 212 11.36 8.49 24.53
C PHE A 212 12.37 8.04 25.56
N LEU A 213 13.58 8.63 25.52
CA LEU A 213 14.71 8.16 26.32
C LEU A 213 14.63 8.54 27.80
N ASN A 214 13.90 9.60 28.14
CA ASN A 214 13.91 10.20 29.48
C ASN A 214 12.57 10.03 30.22
N GLY A 215 11.71 9.13 29.73
CA GLY A 215 10.40 8.87 30.32
C GLY A 215 9.35 9.94 29.99
N GLU A 216 9.54 10.70 28.91
CA GLU A 216 8.58 11.69 28.42
C GLU A 216 7.22 11.04 28.07
N TYR A 217 7.24 9.75 27.73
CA TYR A 217 6.07 8.93 27.52
C TYR A 217 6.30 7.54 28.10
N THR A 218 5.27 6.96 28.71
CA THR A 218 5.38 5.66 29.39
C THR A 218 4.38 4.65 28.84
N VAL A 219 4.67 3.36 29.01
CA VAL A 219 3.75 2.29 28.60
C VAL A 219 2.42 2.37 29.37
N ASN A 220 2.45 2.79 30.64
CA ASN A 220 1.23 3.01 31.42
C ASN A 220 0.41 4.20 30.87
N GLN A 221 1.08 5.28 30.45
CA GLN A 221 0.42 6.42 29.81
C GLN A 221 -0.26 5.98 28.51
N ALA A 222 0.43 5.19 27.67
CA ALA A 222 -0.16 4.65 26.45
C ALA A 222 -1.43 3.80 26.70
N TYR A 223 -1.44 3.01 27.77
CA TYR A 223 -2.63 2.28 28.19
C TYR A 223 -3.77 3.23 28.59
N GLN A 224 -3.48 4.26 29.40
CA GLN A 224 -4.47 5.26 29.80
C GLN A 224 -5.01 6.05 28.61
N ASP A 225 -4.15 6.46 27.69
CA ASP A 225 -4.54 7.18 26.48
C ASP A 225 -5.45 6.31 25.59
N TRP A 226 -5.21 5.00 25.54
CA TRP A 226 -6.13 4.06 24.90
C TRP A 226 -7.48 3.98 25.59
N GLN A 227 -7.52 3.91 26.93
CA GLN A 227 -8.77 3.96 27.69
C GLN A 227 -9.55 5.27 27.48
N ASN A 228 -8.83 6.37 27.31
CA ASN A 228 -9.37 7.71 27.06
C ASN A 228 -9.69 7.97 25.58
N GLY A 229 -9.53 6.96 24.71
CA GLY A 229 -9.88 7.07 23.30
C GLY A 229 -8.84 7.76 22.40
N GLY A 230 -7.63 8.03 22.90
CA GLY A 230 -6.52 8.64 22.17
C GLY A 230 -6.02 7.84 20.95
N PHE A 231 -6.36 6.54 20.89
CA PHE A 231 -6.11 5.67 19.74
C PHE A 231 -7.35 5.41 18.87
N THR A 232 -8.48 6.06 19.17
CA THR A 232 -9.73 5.89 18.42
C THR A 232 -9.63 6.61 17.08
N ALA A 233 -9.70 5.85 15.99
CA ALA A 233 -9.75 6.40 14.65
C ALA A 233 -11.22 6.64 14.26
N VAL A 234 -11.64 7.91 14.26
CA VAL A 234 -12.99 8.41 13.90
C VAL A 234 -14.13 7.83 14.75
N HIS A 235 -14.42 6.53 14.63
CA HIS A 235 -15.49 5.84 15.34
C HIS A 235 -15.08 4.51 15.98
N THR A 236 -13.90 3.97 15.64
CA THR A 236 -13.48 2.63 16.07
C THR A 236 -12.19 2.70 16.87
N THR A 237 -12.23 2.21 18.10
CA THR A 237 -11.05 2.01 18.93
C THR A 237 -10.42 0.65 18.62
N PRO A 238 -9.16 0.57 18.18
CA PRO A 238 -8.49 -0.70 17.97
C PRO A 238 -8.36 -1.49 19.27
N GLN A 239 -8.23 -2.82 19.17
CA GLN A 239 -8.02 -3.68 20.34
C GLN A 239 -6.72 -3.32 21.08
N GLY A 240 -6.78 -3.18 22.40
CA GLY A 240 -5.60 -3.02 23.27
C GLY A 240 -5.17 -4.36 23.87
N GLN A 241 -3.87 -4.62 23.95
CA GLN A 241 -3.30 -5.81 24.59
C GLN A 241 -2.09 -5.46 25.46
N CYS A 242 -2.16 -5.85 26.72
CA CYS A 242 -1.03 -5.78 27.66
C CYS A 242 -0.20 -7.07 27.55
N ILE A 243 1.10 -6.94 27.26
CA ILE A 243 2.06 -8.04 27.16
C ILE A 243 3.19 -7.81 28.17
N GLY A 244 3.56 -8.86 28.90
CA GLY A 244 4.61 -8.84 29.93
C GLY A 244 4.08 -9.18 31.32
N ALA A 245 4.88 -9.88 32.13
CA ALA A 245 4.49 -10.25 33.50
C ALA A 245 4.40 -9.02 34.42
N ASP A 246 5.16 -7.97 34.12
CA ASP A 246 5.25 -6.71 34.86
C ASP A 246 3.91 -5.95 34.96
N TRP A 247 2.93 -6.24 34.10
CA TRP A 247 1.58 -5.71 34.22
C TRP A 247 0.86 -6.19 35.49
N LEU A 248 1.13 -7.42 35.92
CA LEU A 248 0.55 -8.03 37.13
C LEU A 248 1.55 -8.07 38.29
N GLN A 249 2.84 -8.12 37.98
CA GLN A 249 3.93 -8.24 38.95
C GLN A 249 4.98 -7.14 38.72
N PRO A 250 4.70 -5.89 39.10
CA PRO A 250 5.55 -4.73 38.74
C PRO A 250 6.98 -4.80 39.28
N HIS A 251 7.24 -5.64 40.28
CA HIS A 251 8.55 -5.81 40.90
C HIS A 251 9.52 -6.68 40.09
N LEU A 252 9.06 -7.32 38.99
CA LEU A 252 9.91 -8.17 38.17
C LEU A 252 10.92 -7.38 37.32
N ASN A 253 10.62 -6.12 37.02
CA ASN A 253 11.42 -5.22 36.17
C ASN A 253 11.89 -5.87 34.85
N LYS A 254 11.06 -6.72 34.23
CA LYS A 254 11.37 -7.39 32.95
C LYS A 254 10.83 -6.68 31.72
N GLY A 255 9.97 -5.68 31.91
CA GLY A 255 9.43 -4.88 30.83
C GLY A 255 7.93 -5.06 30.60
N LYS A 256 7.27 -3.95 30.30
CA LYS A 256 5.90 -3.89 29.80
C LYS A 256 5.89 -3.58 28.31
N THR A 257 4.93 -4.16 27.63
CA THR A 257 4.54 -3.81 26.27
C THR A 257 3.04 -3.61 26.21
N PHE A 258 2.60 -2.53 25.59
CA PHE A 258 1.22 -2.28 25.24
C PHE A 258 1.07 -2.27 23.72
N VAL A 259 0.15 -3.08 23.21
CA VAL A 259 -0.12 -3.20 21.77
C VAL A 259 -1.50 -2.65 21.47
N VAL A 260 -1.59 -1.83 20.43
CA VAL A 260 -2.84 -1.29 19.89
C VAL A 260 -3.02 -1.81 18.46
N GLY A 261 -4.09 -2.56 18.22
CA GLY A 261 -4.40 -3.21 16.95
C GLY A 261 -4.14 -4.73 16.96
N SER A 262 -4.53 -5.40 15.88
CA SER A 262 -4.41 -6.87 15.78
C SER A 262 -3.01 -7.30 15.31
N MET A 263 -2.22 -7.94 16.17
CA MET A 263 -0.88 -8.45 15.81
C MET A 263 -0.88 -9.43 14.62
N LYS A 264 -1.88 -10.31 14.59
CA LYS A 264 -1.98 -11.38 13.57
C LYS A 264 -2.49 -10.83 12.24
N ASN A 265 -3.54 -10.00 12.28
CA ASN A 265 -4.30 -9.62 11.10
C ASN A 265 -4.38 -8.12 10.78
N GLY A 266 -3.83 -7.26 11.62
CA GLY A 266 -3.86 -5.81 11.43
C GLY A 266 -2.95 -5.36 10.28
N SER A 267 -3.47 -4.44 9.46
CA SER A 267 -2.70 -3.58 8.57
C SER A 267 -1.95 -2.50 9.34
N ARG A 268 -2.45 -2.10 10.51
CA ARG A 268 -1.89 -1.07 11.38
C ARG A 268 -1.79 -1.60 12.81
N ILE A 269 -0.60 -1.59 13.37
CA ILE A 269 -0.31 -2.10 14.71
C ILE A 269 0.64 -1.11 15.37
N CYS A 270 0.28 -0.61 16.55
CA CYS A 270 1.21 0.16 17.36
C CYS A 270 1.68 -0.66 18.54
N VAL A 271 2.99 -0.68 18.79
CA VAL A 271 3.62 -1.40 19.88
C VAL A 271 4.41 -0.37 20.70
N ILE A 272 4.02 -0.18 21.94
CA ILE A 272 4.70 0.73 22.88
C ILE A 272 5.33 -0.12 23.97
N TYR A 273 6.65 -0.05 24.16
CA TYR A 273 7.34 -0.93 25.10
C TYR A 273 8.56 -0.29 25.76
N GLU A 274 8.92 -0.81 26.93
CA GLU A 274 10.11 -0.40 27.70
C GLU A 274 11.39 -0.93 27.03
N LYS A 275 11.88 -0.19 26.04
CA LYS A 275 13.03 -0.54 25.20
C LYS A 275 14.33 -0.67 25.98
N GLY A 276 14.56 0.17 26.98
CA GLY A 276 15.75 0.07 27.81
C GLY A 276 15.86 -1.26 28.58
N LYS A 277 14.72 -1.77 29.07
CA LYS A 277 14.63 -3.10 29.71
C LYS A 277 14.87 -4.23 28.71
N GLU A 278 14.37 -4.09 27.49
CA GLU A 278 14.68 -5.03 26.39
C GLU A 278 16.18 -5.06 26.06
N GLN A 279 16.88 -3.92 26.19
CA GLN A 279 18.34 -3.84 26.03
C GLN A 279 19.14 -4.30 27.26
N GLY A 280 18.46 -4.67 28.35
CA GLY A 280 19.04 -5.25 29.56
C GLY A 280 19.18 -4.32 30.76
N ASP A 281 18.70 -3.07 30.66
CA ASP A 281 18.73 -2.11 31.77
C ASP A 281 17.37 -2.04 32.47
N SER A 282 17.29 -2.65 33.65
CA SER A 282 16.04 -2.82 34.40
C SER A 282 15.43 -1.52 34.91
N GLU A 283 16.26 -0.48 35.06
CA GLU A 283 15.84 0.82 35.63
C GLU A 283 15.70 1.90 34.55
N SER A 284 15.92 1.55 33.28
CA SER A 284 15.84 2.51 32.19
C SER A 284 14.42 3.04 31.99
N PRO A 285 14.24 4.38 31.91
CA PRO A 285 12.95 4.98 31.58
C PRO A 285 12.65 4.95 30.08
N TRP A 286 13.56 4.41 29.26
CA TRP A 286 13.46 4.42 27.81
C TRP A 286 12.27 3.59 27.31
N VAL A 287 11.33 4.27 26.65
CA VAL A 287 10.20 3.68 25.95
C VAL A 287 10.30 3.94 24.45
N ARG A 288 10.04 2.90 23.64
CA ARG A 288 9.90 3.03 22.19
C ARG A 288 8.43 2.88 21.79
N VAL A 289 8.00 3.75 20.89
CA VAL A 289 6.77 3.59 20.10
C VAL A 289 7.16 3.06 18.73
N GLU A 290 6.62 1.92 18.32
CA GLU A 290 6.74 1.38 16.97
C GLU A 290 5.35 1.31 16.32
N PHE A 291 5.13 2.07 15.26
CA PHE A 291 3.93 2.00 14.44
C PHE A 291 4.21 1.19 13.17
N ARG A 292 3.75 -0.06 13.18
CA ARG A 292 3.87 -1.00 12.08
C ARG A 292 2.70 -0.87 11.12
N MET A 293 3.02 -0.64 9.86
CA MET A 293 2.11 -0.69 8.73
C MET A 293 2.42 -1.90 7.87
N ARG A 294 1.38 -2.57 7.39
CA ARG A 294 1.45 -3.69 6.45
C ARG A 294 0.45 -3.43 5.33
N ASN A 295 0.85 -3.67 4.08
CA ASN A 295 0.01 -3.43 2.89
C ASN A 295 -1.10 -4.48 2.69
N ARG A 296 -1.75 -4.88 3.78
CA ARG A 296 -2.94 -5.72 3.73
C ARG A 296 -4.07 -4.89 3.18
N ASP A 297 -4.68 -4.05 3.99
CA ASP A 297 -5.89 -3.30 3.62
C ASP A 297 -5.61 -1.80 3.40
N ILE A 298 -4.33 -1.43 3.37
CA ILE A 298 -3.83 -0.08 3.08
C ILE A 298 -2.78 -0.11 1.97
N VAL A 299 -2.69 0.98 1.20
CA VAL A 299 -1.52 1.28 0.38
C VAL A 299 -0.52 2.02 1.26
N ILE A 300 0.76 1.71 1.11
CA ILE A 300 1.85 2.43 1.78
C ILE A 300 2.65 3.09 0.67
N ASP A 301 2.52 4.40 0.57
CA ASP A 301 3.12 5.20 -0.49
C ASP A 301 4.63 5.36 -0.27
N HIS A 302 5.37 5.66 -1.34
CA HIS A 302 6.84 5.76 -1.29
C HIS A 302 7.30 6.93 -0.43
N GLU A 303 6.45 7.96 -0.32
CA GLU A 303 6.62 9.17 0.46
C GLU A 303 6.87 8.87 1.95
N VAL A 304 6.43 7.71 2.46
CA VAL A 304 6.77 7.27 3.83
C VAL A 304 8.28 7.17 4.09
N LEU A 305 9.09 7.00 3.04
CA LEU A 305 10.54 6.96 3.15
C LEU A 305 11.12 8.32 3.51
N ILE A 306 10.56 9.39 2.94
CA ILE A 306 11.06 10.76 3.11
C ILE A 306 10.29 11.56 4.16
N ASN A 307 9.05 11.18 4.47
CA ASN A 307 8.18 11.84 5.44
C ASN A 307 7.73 10.89 6.58
N PRO A 308 8.59 10.08 7.21
CA PRO A 308 8.16 9.06 8.17
C PRO A 308 7.40 9.64 9.38
N GLY A 309 7.77 10.85 9.84
CA GLY A 309 7.09 11.50 10.96
C GLY A 309 5.65 11.88 10.67
N GLU A 310 5.35 12.37 9.47
CA GLU A 310 3.98 12.74 9.06
C GLU A 310 3.02 11.55 9.19
N TYR A 311 3.46 10.36 8.79
CA TYR A 311 2.71 9.11 8.90
C TYR A 311 2.57 8.63 10.35
N LEU A 312 3.61 8.79 11.18
CA LEU A 312 3.54 8.46 12.59
C LEU A 312 2.57 9.40 13.33
N THR A 313 2.76 10.70 13.16
CA THR A 313 1.93 11.77 13.74
C THR A 313 0.47 11.65 13.30
N GLY A 314 0.22 11.28 12.04
CA GLY A 314 -1.13 11.06 11.49
C GLY A 314 -1.80 9.74 11.87
N ALA A 315 -1.07 8.80 12.50
CA ALA A 315 -1.61 7.50 12.82
C ALA A 315 -2.75 7.58 13.86
N TYR A 316 -2.55 8.29 14.97
CA TYR A 316 -3.53 8.35 16.06
C TYR A 316 -3.64 9.76 16.64
N PRO A 317 -4.83 10.16 17.16
CA PRO A 317 -5.00 11.46 17.82
C PRO A 317 -3.97 11.74 18.92
N VAL A 318 -3.63 10.74 19.73
CA VAL A 318 -2.60 10.89 20.79
C VAL A 318 -1.22 11.24 20.23
N PHE A 319 -0.87 10.75 19.04
CA PHE A 319 0.41 11.04 18.41
C PHE A 319 0.49 12.45 17.88
N HIS A 320 -0.62 13.00 17.39
CA HIS A 320 -0.68 14.40 17.00
C HIS A 320 -0.33 15.34 18.17
N GLU A 321 -0.77 15.02 19.39
CA GLU A 321 -0.40 15.82 20.56
C GLU A 321 1.04 15.58 20.99
N LEU A 322 1.46 14.30 21.09
CA LEU A 322 2.82 13.94 21.53
C LEU A 322 3.91 14.50 20.61
N PHE A 323 3.64 14.60 19.32
CA PHE A 323 4.61 15.02 18.31
C PHE A 323 4.40 16.45 17.81
N ARG A 324 3.52 17.24 18.45
CA ARG A 324 3.23 18.63 18.03
C ARG A 324 4.47 19.50 17.86
N ARG A 325 5.53 19.26 18.65
CA ARG A 325 6.80 20.00 18.58
C ARG A 325 7.55 19.88 17.24
N TYR A 326 7.22 18.91 16.41
CA TYR A 326 7.84 18.68 15.11
C TYR A 326 7.15 19.45 13.97
N GLU A 327 6.02 20.12 14.24
CA GLU A 327 5.28 20.95 13.28
C GLU A 327 4.89 20.23 11.97
N GLU A 328 4.76 18.90 12.01
CA GLU A 328 4.47 18.06 10.86
C GLU A 328 3.00 18.16 10.41
N THR A 329 2.77 18.08 9.10
CA THR A 329 1.42 17.94 8.55
C THR A 329 1.02 16.46 8.60
N PRO A 330 0.00 16.06 9.38
CA PRO A 330 -0.29 14.63 9.58
C PRO A 330 -0.77 13.95 8.29
N GLU A 331 -0.13 12.86 7.88
CA GLU A 331 -0.48 12.07 6.69
C GLU A 331 -1.14 10.74 7.08
N LYS A 332 -2.07 10.26 6.26
CA LYS A 332 -2.78 8.98 6.48
C LYS A 332 -2.71 8.15 5.21
N CYS A 333 -2.29 6.90 5.35
CA CYS A 333 -2.35 5.93 4.26
C CYS A 333 -3.76 5.76 3.71
N GLU A 334 -3.85 5.69 2.38
CA GLU A 334 -5.10 5.38 1.71
C GLU A 334 -5.50 3.92 1.96
N LEU A 335 -6.79 3.71 2.26
CA LEU A 335 -7.36 2.37 2.28
C LEU A 335 -7.35 1.81 0.86
N VAL A 336 -6.86 0.59 0.66
CA VAL A 336 -6.90 0.01 -0.69
C VAL A 336 -8.36 -0.13 -1.09
N LYS A 337 -8.78 0.57 -2.15
CA LYS A 337 -9.99 0.22 -2.93
C LYS A 337 -9.67 -1.03 -3.75
N LYS A 338 -9.53 -2.15 -3.04
CA LYS A 338 -8.68 -3.32 -3.31
C LYS A 338 -8.93 -4.17 -4.57
N GLN A 339 -9.74 -3.73 -5.53
CA GLN A 339 -9.99 -4.52 -6.75
C GLN A 339 -9.70 -3.83 -8.09
N GLN A 340 -9.66 -2.49 -8.20
CA GLN A 340 -9.61 -1.82 -9.52
C GLN A 340 -8.19 -1.75 -10.11
N GLU A 341 -7.27 -1.09 -9.42
CA GLU A 341 -5.97 -0.69 -9.99
C GLU A 341 -5.04 -1.89 -10.24
N ILE A 342 -4.95 -2.81 -9.28
CA ILE A 342 -4.15 -4.05 -9.41
C ILE A 342 -4.68 -4.93 -10.56
N GLY A 343 -5.98 -4.91 -10.80
CA GLY A 343 -6.58 -5.64 -11.92
C GLY A 343 -6.20 -5.03 -13.26
N LEU A 344 -6.24 -3.70 -13.36
CA LEU A 344 -5.96 -2.97 -14.60
C LEU A 344 -4.50 -3.10 -15.03
N GLU A 345 -3.54 -2.82 -14.13
CA GLU A 345 -2.09 -2.91 -14.43
C GLU A 345 -1.70 -4.31 -14.94
N HIS A 346 -2.20 -5.35 -14.26
CA HIS A 346 -1.91 -6.74 -14.62
C HIS A 346 -2.53 -7.11 -15.97
N VAL A 347 -3.76 -6.66 -16.25
CA VAL A 347 -4.40 -6.89 -17.55
C VAL A 347 -3.63 -6.21 -18.67
N VAL A 348 -3.21 -4.96 -18.48
CA VAL A 348 -2.46 -4.20 -19.49
C VAL A 348 -1.08 -4.80 -19.75
N LYS A 349 -0.32 -5.18 -18.71
CA LYS A 349 1.00 -5.83 -18.84
C LYS A 349 0.93 -7.09 -19.71
N TYR A 350 0.02 -8.02 -19.38
CA TYR A 350 -0.08 -9.27 -20.11
C TYR A 350 -0.71 -9.11 -21.49
N ALA A 351 -1.64 -8.16 -21.67
CA ALA A 351 -2.17 -7.82 -22.99
C ALA A 351 -1.06 -7.30 -23.91
N SER A 352 -0.17 -6.43 -23.41
CA SER A 352 0.99 -5.95 -24.17
C SER A 352 1.89 -7.11 -24.60
N ILE A 353 2.25 -8.02 -23.69
CA ILE A 353 3.12 -9.17 -24.00
C ILE A 353 2.48 -10.10 -25.04
N GLN A 354 1.19 -10.41 -24.89
CA GLN A 354 0.51 -11.38 -25.75
C GLN A 354 0.15 -10.82 -27.13
N CYS A 355 -0.24 -9.55 -27.21
CA CYS A 355 -0.75 -8.96 -28.45
C CYS A 355 0.33 -8.23 -29.25
N SER A 356 1.42 -7.75 -28.63
CA SER A 356 2.44 -6.93 -29.33
C SER A 356 3.05 -7.62 -30.57
N PRO A 357 3.42 -8.92 -30.54
CA PRO A 357 3.97 -9.58 -31.73
C PRO A 357 2.99 -9.62 -32.91
N ALA A 358 1.70 -9.88 -32.62
CA ALA A 358 0.65 -9.91 -33.65
C ALA A 358 0.35 -8.51 -34.19
N ILE A 359 0.32 -7.49 -33.32
CA ILE A 359 0.15 -6.09 -33.70
C ILE A 359 1.30 -5.64 -34.61
N GLN A 360 2.55 -5.98 -34.28
CA GLN A 360 3.71 -5.65 -35.11
C GLN A 360 3.66 -6.33 -36.48
N LEU A 361 3.25 -7.59 -36.54
CA LEU A 361 3.07 -8.31 -37.82
C LEU A 361 2.03 -7.61 -38.70
N LEU A 362 0.86 -7.27 -38.16
CA LEU A 362 -0.21 -6.63 -38.94
C LEU A 362 0.21 -5.23 -39.41
N LYS A 363 0.90 -4.45 -38.58
CA LYS A 363 1.47 -3.17 -38.99
C LYS A 363 2.52 -3.31 -40.08
N HIS A 364 3.38 -4.33 -39.99
CA HIS A 364 4.36 -4.65 -41.03
C HIS A 364 3.69 -5.02 -42.36
N LEU A 365 2.53 -5.66 -42.31
CA LEU A 365 1.69 -5.97 -43.47
C LEU A 365 0.87 -4.78 -44.00
N GLY A 366 1.06 -3.57 -43.42
CA GLY A 366 0.46 -2.33 -43.90
C GLY A 366 -0.93 -2.02 -43.34
N PHE A 367 -1.41 -2.75 -42.32
CA PHE A 367 -2.70 -2.48 -41.70
C PHE A 367 -2.64 -1.18 -40.88
N SER A 368 -3.69 -0.37 -40.97
CA SER A 368 -3.90 0.80 -40.12
C SER A 368 -4.25 0.40 -38.68
N ASN A 369 -4.15 1.34 -37.73
CA ASN A 369 -4.46 1.05 -36.32
C ASN A 369 -5.91 0.56 -36.14
N ASP A 370 -6.87 1.13 -36.86
CA ASP A 370 -8.28 0.74 -36.78
C ASP A 370 -8.50 -0.69 -37.30
N GLU A 371 -7.86 -1.04 -38.43
CA GLU A 371 -7.95 -2.39 -38.99
C GLU A 371 -7.27 -3.45 -38.10
N VAL A 372 -6.21 -3.08 -37.38
CA VAL A 372 -5.57 -3.96 -36.38
C VAL A 372 -6.49 -4.19 -35.19
N VAL A 373 -7.17 -3.14 -34.71
CA VAL A 373 -8.16 -3.28 -33.63
C VAL A 373 -9.30 -4.17 -34.08
N ASP A 374 -9.87 -3.93 -35.26
CA ASP A 374 -10.97 -4.75 -35.80
C ASP A 374 -10.57 -6.22 -35.98
N ALA A 375 -9.33 -6.49 -36.39
CA ALA A 375 -8.84 -7.86 -36.59
C ALA A 375 -8.59 -8.62 -35.27
N LEU A 376 -8.12 -7.93 -34.22
CA LEU A 376 -7.74 -8.56 -32.95
C LEU A 376 -8.83 -8.49 -31.88
N LEU A 377 -9.74 -7.53 -31.96
CA LEU A 377 -10.80 -7.36 -31.00
C LEU A 377 -11.88 -8.43 -31.21
N ASN A 378 -11.99 -9.34 -30.26
CA ASN A 378 -13.10 -10.29 -30.23
C ASN A 378 -14.35 -9.58 -29.67
N PRO A 379 -15.43 -9.37 -30.46
CA PRO A 379 -16.62 -8.65 -30.01
C PRO A 379 -17.39 -9.37 -28.90
N ALA A 380 -17.19 -10.68 -28.73
CA ALA A 380 -17.80 -11.48 -27.68
C ALA A 380 -16.94 -11.55 -26.41
N ALA A 381 -15.73 -10.97 -26.41
CA ALA A 381 -14.87 -10.93 -25.24
C ALA A 381 -15.51 -10.05 -24.16
N LYS A 382 -15.66 -10.62 -22.96
CA LYS A 382 -16.15 -9.87 -21.79
C LYS A 382 -14.99 -9.11 -21.16
N LEU A 383 -15.31 -7.96 -20.55
CA LEU A 383 -14.38 -7.31 -19.64
C LEU A 383 -13.89 -8.31 -18.58
N PRO A 384 -12.64 -8.17 -18.10
CA PRO A 384 -12.15 -9.00 -17.01
C PRO A 384 -13.14 -8.95 -15.84
N LYS A 385 -13.63 -10.11 -15.38
CA LYS A 385 -14.72 -10.22 -14.39
C LYS A 385 -14.53 -9.37 -13.12
N ARG A 386 -13.27 -9.05 -12.77
CA ARG A 386 -12.91 -8.26 -11.59
C ARG A 386 -12.89 -6.76 -11.84
N LEU A 387 -13.03 -6.33 -13.09
CA LEU A 387 -13.02 -4.95 -13.56
C LEU A 387 -14.37 -4.55 -14.18
N THR A 388 -15.41 -5.37 -14.04
CA THR A 388 -16.74 -5.00 -14.53
C THR A 388 -17.38 -3.99 -13.57
N PRO A 389 -18.25 -3.08 -14.05
CA PRO A 389 -18.91 -2.09 -13.20
C PRO A 389 -19.64 -2.69 -11.99
N GLU A 390 -20.22 -3.88 -12.16
CA GLU A 390 -20.96 -4.58 -11.10
C GLU A 390 -20.05 -5.13 -9.99
N ALA A 391 -18.75 -5.31 -10.26
CA ALA A 391 -17.78 -5.73 -9.24
C ALA A 391 -17.53 -4.63 -8.18
N PHE A 392 -17.98 -3.40 -8.43
CA PHE A 392 -17.69 -2.22 -7.60
C PHE A 392 -18.92 -1.49 -7.11
N ASP A 393 -20.03 -1.63 -7.82
CA ASP A 393 -21.27 -0.95 -7.46
C ASP A 393 -22.47 -1.81 -7.87
N CYS A 394 -23.25 -2.19 -6.87
CA CYS A 394 -24.40 -3.07 -7.03
C CYS A 394 -25.52 -2.45 -7.89
N ARG A 395 -25.51 -1.14 -8.12
CA ARG A 395 -26.46 -0.46 -9.01
C ARG A 395 -26.30 -0.88 -10.46
N PHE A 396 -25.10 -1.34 -10.85
CA PHE A 396 -24.82 -1.84 -12.20
C PHE A 396 -25.23 -3.30 -12.39
N LEU A 397 -25.62 -4.03 -11.34
CA LEU A 397 -26.23 -5.35 -11.51
C LEU A 397 -27.42 -5.23 -12.45
N GLU A 398 -27.45 -6.06 -13.50
CA GLU A 398 -28.57 -6.11 -14.42
C GLU A 398 -29.86 -6.34 -13.63
N ALA A 399 -30.98 -5.77 -14.08
CA ALA A 399 -32.23 -5.86 -13.35
C ALA A 399 -32.58 -7.32 -13.00
N ARG A 400 -32.28 -8.31 -13.86
CA ARG A 400 -32.52 -9.74 -13.58
C ARG A 400 -31.69 -10.35 -12.44
N ASP A 401 -30.59 -9.71 -12.05
CA ASP A 401 -29.62 -10.18 -11.04
C ASP A 401 -29.72 -9.38 -9.73
N ARG A 402 -30.64 -8.42 -9.67
CA ARG A 402 -30.92 -7.69 -8.43
C ARG A 402 -31.70 -8.59 -7.47
N PHE A 403 -31.49 -8.30 -6.21
CA PHE A 403 -31.84 -9.11 -5.05
C PHE A 403 -33.10 -9.97 -5.22
N PHE A 404 -32.99 -11.24 -4.82
CA PHE A 404 -34.02 -12.27 -4.94
C PHE A 404 -35.43 -11.81 -4.53
N HIS A 405 -35.54 -10.97 -3.50
CA HIS A 405 -36.80 -10.44 -2.98
C HIS A 405 -37.48 -9.39 -3.89
N LEU A 406 -36.75 -8.78 -4.83
CA LEU A 406 -37.28 -7.75 -5.75
C LEU A 406 -37.92 -8.35 -7.01
N HIS A 407 -37.57 -9.59 -7.38
CA HIS A 407 -38.03 -10.23 -8.62
C HIS A 407 -39.09 -11.30 -8.42
N GLN A 408 -39.58 -11.50 -7.18
CA GLN A 408 -40.64 -12.48 -6.87
C GLN A 408 -40.36 -13.90 -7.41
N ARG A 409 -39.09 -14.25 -7.65
CA ARG A 409 -38.71 -15.59 -8.11
C ARG A 409 -38.49 -16.46 -6.91
N LEU A 410 -39.17 -17.60 -6.87
CA LEU A 410 -38.91 -18.64 -5.88
C LEU A 410 -37.66 -19.43 -6.27
N PRO A 411 -37.04 -20.17 -5.34
CA PRO A 411 -36.06 -21.17 -5.72
C PRO A 411 -36.74 -22.12 -6.71
N LEU A 412 -36.01 -22.55 -7.75
CA LEU A 412 -36.51 -23.55 -8.70
C LEU A 412 -37.12 -24.72 -7.91
N SER A 413 -38.35 -25.11 -8.26
CA SER A 413 -38.97 -26.30 -7.69
C SER A 413 -38.11 -27.54 -7.98
N GLU A 414 -38.24 -28.61 -7.20
CA GLU A 414 -37.50 -29.86 -7.44
C GLU A 414 -37.66 -30.33 -8.90
N MET A 415 -38.84 -30.17 -9.50
CA MET A 415 -39.03 -30.50 -10.91
C MET A 415 -38.27 -29.58 -11.87
N GLU A 416 -38.21 -28.27 -11.63
CA GLU A 416 -37.43 -27.35 -12.46
C GLU A 416 -35.92 -27.60 -12.32
N ILE A 417 -35.46 -28.03 -11.13
CA ILE A 417 -34.08 -28.46 -10.90
C ILE A 417 -33.80 -29.76 -11.67
N ILE A 418 -34.71 -30.73 -11.62
CA ILE A 418 -34.61 -32.00 -12.37
C ILE A 418 -34.61 -31.75 -13.87
N GLU A 419 -35.44 -30.83 -14.38
CA GLU A 419 -35.52 -30.49 -15.80
C GLU A 419 -34.28 -29.73 -16.28
N SER A 420 -33.77 -28.78 -15.47
CA SER A 420 -32.49 -28.09 -15.69
C SER A 420 -31.29 -29.05 -15.68
N LEU A 421 -31.31 -30.05 -14.81
CA LEU A 421 -30.27 -31.07 -14.74
C LEU A 421 -30.43 -32.06 -15.90
N GLY A 422 -31.66 -32.37 -16.32
CA GLY A 422 -31.99 -33.21 -17.47
C GLY A 422 -31.49 -32.63 -18.79
N LEU A 423 -31.66 -31.31 -18.99
CA LEU A 423 -31.07 -30.57 -20.11
C LEU A 423 -29.53 -30.53 -20.09
N SER A 424 -28.92 -30.82 -18.93
CA SER A 424 -27.46 -30.91 -18.77
C SER A 424 -26.89 -32.31 -19.02
N ILE A 425 -27.75 -33.32 -19.27
CA ILE A 425 -27.36 -34.69 -19.64
C ILE A 425 -27.09 -34.82 -21.14
N GLU A 426 -27.69 -33.94 -21.96
CA GLU A 426 -27.23 -33.74 -23.35
C GLU A 426 -25.76 -33.29 -23.30
N PRO A 427 -24.83 -34.01 -23.95
CA PRO A 427 -23.43 -33.63 -23.94
C PRO A 427 -23.32 -32.21 -24.50
N ARG A 428 -22.87 -31.26 -23.66
CA ARG A 428 -22.52 -29.92 -24.14
C ARG A 428 -21.52 -30.11 -25.28
N PRO A 429 -21.78 -29.61 -26.50
CA PRO A 429 -20.78 -29.67 -27.56
C PRO A 429 -19.50 -29.06 -27.01
N GLU A 430 -18.38 -29.78 -27.14
CA GLU A 430 -17.09 -29.34 -26.64
C GLU A 430 -16.89 -27.89 -27.08
N SER A 431 -16.64 -26.99 -26.12
CA SER A 431 -16.30 -25.61 -26.43
C SER A 431 -14.89 -25.55 -27.01
N ARG A 432 -14.72 -26.04 -28.24
CA ARG A 432 -13.59 -25.67 -29.08
C ARG A 432 -13.78 -24.19 -29.38
N MET A 433 -12.88 -23.35 -28.89
CA MET A 433 -12.64 -22.06 -29.55
C MET A 433 -12.32 -22.39 -31.00
N GLN A 434 -13.27 -22.20 -31.90
CA GLN A 434 -12.98 -22.21 -33.32
C GLN A 434 -12.17 -20.94 -33.59
N HIS A 435 -10.87 -21.11 -33.84
CA HIS A 435 -10.09 -20.04 -34.43
C HIS A 435 -10.77 -19.66 -35.74
N ARG A 436 -11.31 -18.44 -35.84
CA ARG A 436 -11.82 -17.94 -37.12
C ARG A 436 -10.63 -17.82 -38.07
N SER A 437 -10.72 -18.48 -39.21
CA SER A 437 -9.80 -18.22 -40.31
C SER A 437 -10.05 -16.83 -40.88
N MET A 438 -9.08 -16.28 -41.61
CA MET A 438 -9.26 -15.02 -42.34
C MET A 438 -10.46 -15.07 -43.29
N GLN A 439 -10.76 -16.24 -43.87
CA GLN A 439 -11.94 -16.46 -44.70
C GLN A 439 -13.26 -16.37 -43.92
N ASP A 440 -13.31 -16.92 -42.71
CA ASP A 440 -14.51 -16.85 -41.85
C ASP A 440 -14.82 -15.40 -41.44
N TYR A 441 -13.78 -14.58 -41.23
CA TYR A 441 -13.94 -13.15 -40.97
C TYR A 441 -14.56 -12.41 -42.16
N LEU A 442 -14.08 -12.66 -43.38
CA LEU A 442 -14.61 -12.02 -44.59
C LEU A 442 -16.07 -12.40 -44.86
N LEU A 443 -16.46 -13.65 -44.61
CA LEU A 443 -17.83 -14.15 -44.74
C LEU A 443 -18.79 -13.51 -43.73
N GLU A 444 -18.36 -13.37 -42.47
CA GLU A 444 -19.16 -12.70 -41.43
C GLU A 444 -19.36 -11.21 -41.75
N ARG A 445 -18.32 -10.54 -42.27
CA ARG A 445 -18.41 -9.13 -42.73
C ARG A 445 -19.45 -8.97 -43.84
N GLN A 446 -19.49 -9.90 -44.79
CA GLN A 446 -20.48 -9.91 -45.87
C GLN A 446 -21.90 -10.19 -45.33
N ARG A 447 -22.04 -11.09 -44.34
CA ARG A 447 -23.31 -11.37 -43.66
C ARG A 447 -23.83 -10.14 -42.91
N GLN A 448 -22.97 -9.42 -42.20
CA GLN A 448 -23.35 -8.20 -41.47
C GLN A 448 -23.80 -7.08 -42.43
N GLN A 449 -23.16 -6.94 -43.59
CA GLN A 449 -23.63 -6.03 -44.65
C GLN A 449 -25.04 -6.40 -45.13
N LEU A 450 -25.32 -7.70 -45.33
CA LEU A 450 -26.65 -8.18 -45.72
C LEU A 450 -27.69 -7.97 -44.61
N THR A 451 -27.37 -8.25 -43.35
CA THR A 451 -28.29 -8.03 -42.22
C THR A 451 -28.61 -6.55 -42.02
N ALA A 452 -27.63 -5.66 -42.20
CA ALA A 452 -27.85 -4.21 -42.18
C ALA A 452 -28.74 -3.73 -43.35
N GLN A 453 -28.78 -4.47 -44.44
CA GLN A 453 -29.57 -4.15 -45.63
C GLN A 453 -31.01 -4.71 -45.58
N PHE A 454 -31.26 -5.78 -44.83
CA PHE A 454 -32.55 -6.51 -44.87
C PHE A 454 -33.26 -6.76 -43.51
N GLY A 455 -32.65 -6.47 -42.35
CA GLY A 455 -33.28 -6.57 -41.01
C GLY A 455 -33.37 -7.98 -40.40
N GLN A 456 -33.51 -8.08 -39.07
CA GLN A 456 -33.58 -9.35 -38.30
C GLN A 456 -35.03 -9.84 -38.06
N VAL A 457 -35.24 -11.17 -38.08
CA VAL A 457 -36.49 -11.85 -37.68
C VAL A 457 -36.45 -12.14 -36.17
N GLN A 458 -37.50 -11.76 -35.43
CA GLN A 458 -37.65 -12.04 -33.99
C GLN A 458 -38.22 -13.44 -33.73
N ASP A 459 -37.69 -14.10 -32.69
CA ASP A 459 -38.19 -15.36 -32.14
C ASP A 459 -38.93 -15.07 -30.82
N ASP A 460 -40.15 -15.60 -30.70
CA ASP A 460 -41.18 -15.18 -29.75
C ASP A 460 -41.48 -16.35 -28.80
N SER A 461 -40.76 -16.42 -27.67
CA SER A 461 -40.93 -17.49 -26.67
C SER A 461 -40.96 -16.97 -25.23
N HIS A 462 -42.06 -16.32 -24.87
CA HIS A 462 -42.41 -16.05 -23.47
C HIS A 462 -43.62 -16.89 -23.06
N TYR A 463 -43.41 -17.97 -22.28
CA TYR A 463 -44.50 -18.70 -21.62
C TYR A 463 -44.27 -18.92 -20.12
N ARG A 464 -45.24 -18.39 -19.36
CA ARG A 464 -45.75 -18.70 -17.99
C ARG A 464 -44.77 -19.05 -16.85
N ARG A 465 -44.76 -18.21 -15.80
CA ARG A 465 -44.40 -18.60 -14.42
C ARG A 465 -45.44 -18.07 -13.42
N ARG A 466 -45.74 -18.88 -12.39
CA ARG A 466 -46.60 -18.51 -11.25
C ARG A 466 -46.00 -17.37 -10.43
N THR A 467 -46.85 -16.64 -9.74
CA THR A 467 -46.47 -15.47 -8.93
C THR A 467 -46.11 -15.86 -7.49
N TYR A 468 -45.35 -15.01 -6.80
CA TYR A 468 -44.92 -15.23 -5.42
C TYR A 468 -46.09 -15.29 -4.42
N GLU A 469 -47.18 -14.59 -4.72
CA GLU A 469 -48.40 -14.55 -3.91
C GLU A 469 -49.09 -15.92 -3.87
N GLU A 470 -49.14 -16.64 -5.00
CA GLU A 470 -49.71 -17.99 -5.09
C GLU A 470 -48.93 -18.99 -4.21
N TRP A 471 -47.60 -18.87 -4.15
CA TRP A 471 -46.76 -19.73 -3.31
C TRP A 471 -46.81 -19.35 -1.82
N ALA A 472 -46.86 -18.06 -1.51
CA ALA A 472 -46.94 -17.60 -0.13
C ALA A 472 -48.28 -17.99 0.50
N TYR A 473 -49.37 -17.97 -0.29
CA TYR A 473 -50.68 -18.45 0.14
C TYR A 473 -50.64 -19.94 0.49
N ASP A 474 -50.11 -20.80 -0.39
CA ASP A 474 -50.03 -22.25 -0.13
C ASP A 474 -49.15 -22.61 1.08
N ARG A 475 -48.10 -21.82 1.35
CA ARG A 475 -47.13 -22.13 2.40
C ARG A 475 -47.47 -21.56 3.77
N TYR A 476 -48.17 -20.44 3.83
CA TYR A 476 -48.45 -19.70 5.07
C TYR A 476 -49.94 -19.56 5.39
N ALA A 477 -50.85 -20.04 4.55
CA ALA A 477 -52.26 -20.15 4.93
C ALA A 477 -52.42 -21.21 6.03
N VAL A 478 -52.72 -20.75 7.24
CA VAL A 478 -53.17 -21.59 8.35
C VAL A 478 -54.56 -22.16 7.99
N PRO A 479 -54.84 -23.46 8.16
CA PRO A 479 -56.16 -24.01 7.90
C PRO A 479 -57.21 -23.32 8.79
N MET A 480 -58.34 -22.96 8.20
CA MET A 480 -59.51 -22.30 8.83
C MET A 480 -60.24 -23.14 9.91
N SER A 481 -59.54 -24.06 10.60
CA SER A 481 -60.10 -24.94 11.63
C SER A 481 -59.64 -24.64 13.07
N ILE A 482 -58.87 -23.56 13.30
CA ILE A 482 -58.40 -23.17 14.66
C ILE A 482 -59.04 -21.87 15.19
N LEU A 483 -60.05 -21.31 14.52
CA LEU A 483 -60.86 -20.23 15.06
C LEU A 483 -62.35 -20.55 14.88
N ASN A 484 -62.89 -21.39 15.77
CA ASN A 484 -64.33 -21.47 15.98
C ASN A 484 -64.71 -20.57 17.17
N PRO A 485 -65.48 -19.48 16.95
CA PRO A 485 -65.98 -18.60 18.00
C PRO A 485 -67.29 -19.14 18.56
N ASP A 486 -67.22 -20.06 19.53
CA ASP A 486 -68.35 -20.27 20.44
C ASP A 486 -68.38 -19.13 21.45
N PHE A 487 -68.96 -18.01 21.01
CA PHE A 487 -69.62 -17.03 21.87
C PHE A 487 -70.87 -16.52 21.14
N THR A 488 -71.96 -17.29 21.25
CA THR A 488 -73.27 -16.73 21.64
C THR A 488 -74.04 -17.76 22.48
N SER A 489 -74.67 -17.26 23.56
CA SER A 489 -75.61 -17.91 24.50
C SER A 489 -75.04 -18.65 25.72
N GLN A 490 -74.80 -17.91 26.82
CA GLN A 490 -75.72 -17.68 27.95
C GLN A 490 -75.04 -16.82 29.03
#